data_AF-A0A1H4ZTJ1-F1
#
_entry.id   AF-A0A1H4ZTJ1-F1
#
_cell.length_a   1.000
_cell.length_b   1.000
_cell.length_c   1.000
_cell.angle_alpha   90.00
_cell.angle_beta   90.00
_cell.angle_gamma   90.00
#
_symmetry.space_group_name_H-M   'P 1'
#
loop_
_entity.id
_entity.type
_entity.pdbx_description
1 polymer ?
#
loop_
_entity_poly.entity_id
_entity_poly.type
_entity_poly.pdbx_seq_one_letter_code
_entity_poly.pdbx_strand_id
1 'polypeptide(L)'
;MAIVEFARKARSYQFPSAPLTALSLPCIDEAMQEAHRTLFERNYGYLVEPKQHARFCLDSYRAGFLSDSDIAKFGQSQRPFYLHQMTQKAVGSIGQRFSIEGDGLFQDRLRLETVLTKREVDKTLTAEVALGLVAAGLLKADDLHHWVSQGAYTAPLVAEACSEALKSLCADMNQSAYFTGNELTVETYEPVYFDFSLDDVPLDELHEFSVLMQKTFDAISEFIFPLHTPASTIGKNAYFCVPVDDAVSGMESVTSDLSVEGIKKFLQATPTHRWPFDHEVLGVCEEDDGEIDEESLDRLALLIAQGVTARNDYSYTLQGDSEEEKIAEVKALLGQAQELSTSTKVTAAAYAVLVELLSLALEYGEQPTSHLPESGDTECEGFGFFETIMIRMDESRLSGPYGEAYSYIDAEVNGCGVQPLVFECDRDVVARSLVPTIVAMKRVFSLLQSLSSTVEALSQ
;
A
#
# COMPACT_ATOMS: atom_id res chain seq x y z
N MET A 1 -14.27 -41.29 13.38
CA MET A 1 -13.05 -41.61 14.15
C MET A 1 -12.11 -42.40 13.27
N ALA A 2 -11.01 -41.77 12.85
CA ALA A 2 -9.67 -42.34 12.72
C ALA A 2 -8.79 -41.26 12.09
N ILE A 3 -7.94 -40.68 12.93
CA ILE A 3 -6.79 -39.86 12.54
C ILE A 3 -5.80 -40.81 11.86
N VAL A 4 -5.21 -40.37 10.74
CA VAL A 4 -3.95 -40.93 10.26
C VAL A 4 -2.99 -39.77 10.06
N GLU A 5 -2.04 -39.66 10.99
CA GLU A 5 -0.83 -38.86 10.83
C GLU A 5 0.04 -39.42 9.70
N PHE A 6 0.74 -38.54 8.99
CA PHE A 6 2.02 -38.91 8.39
C PHE A 6 3.08 -37.86 8.70
N ALA A 7 4.04 -38.29 9.51
CA ALA A 7 5.28 -37.60 9.80
C ALA A 7 6.21 -37.53 8.56
N ARG A 8 7.02 -36.45 8.52
CA ARG A 8 8.11 -36.15 7.58
C ARG A 8 9.15 -37.28 7.46
N LYS A 9 9.67 -37.50 6.24
CA LYS A 9 11.13 -37.40 5.93
C LYS A 9 11.42 -37.42 4.43
N ALA A 10 12.37 -36.57 4.04
CA ALA A 10 12.84 -36.28 2.68
C ALA A 10 13.63 -37.41 2.02
N ARG A 11 13.56 -37.52 0.68
CA ARG A 11 14.67 -37.87 -0.23
C ARG A 11 14.29 -37.67 -1.71
N SER A 12 15.03 -36.75 -2.34
CA SER A 12 15.53 -36.73 -3.72
C SER A 12 14.70 -37.38 -4.83
N TYR A 13 14.00 -36.57 -5.63
CA TYR A 13 13.64 -36.95 -6.99
C TYR A 13 14.49 -36.17 -7.98
N GLN A 14 15.47 -36.86 -8.58
CA GLN A 14 16.12 -36.47 -9.83
C GLN A 14 15.08 -36.44 -10.95
N PHE A 15 15.10 -35.39 -11.77
CA PHE A 15 14.37 -35.38 -13.03
C PHE A 15 15.00 -36.40 -14.00
N PRO A 16 14.22 -37.30 -14.63
CA PRO A 16 14.72 -38.02 -15.79
C PRO A 16 14.78 -37.07 -16.99
N SER A 17 15.94 -37.05 -17.64
CA SER A 17 16.20 -36.29 -18.85
C SER A 17 15.71 -37.02 -20.11
N ALA A 18 15.17 -36.19 -21.02
CA ALA A 18 15.02 -36.35 -22.47
C ALA A 18 13.71 -36.95 -23.01
N PRO A 19 13.34 -36.68 -24.28
CA PRO A 19 13.18 -35.37 -24.91
C PRO A 19 11.81 -35.30 -25.60
N LEU A 20 10.98 -34.31 -25.30
CA LEU A 20 9.74 -34.07 -26.04
C LEU A 20 9.81 -32.67 -26.64
N THR A 21 10.25 -32.60 -27.89
CA THR A 21 10.13 -31.41 -28.73
C THR A 21 8.65 -31.04 -28.91
N ALA A 22 8.36 -29.74 -28.94
CA ALA A 22 7.02 -29.14 -28.98
C ALA A 22 6.16 -29.45 -30.24
N LEU A 23 6.50 -30.47 -31.02
CA LEU A 23 5.89 -30.77 -32.33
C LEU A 23 5.20 -32.14 -32.42
N SER A 24 5.00 -32.87 -31.31
CA SER A 24 4.51 -34.26 -31.39
C SER A 24 3.46 -34.70 -30.38
N LEU A 25 2.51 -33.84 -29.98
CA LEU A 25 1.33 -34.30 -29.22
C LEU A 25 0.02 -33.66 -29.74
N PRO A 26 -0.89 -34.44 -30.35
CA PRO A 26 -2.24 -34.00 -30.75
C PRO A 26 -3.06 -33.39 -29.59
N CYS A 27 -2.72 -33.74 -28.35
CA CYS A 27 -3.40 -33.23 -27.15
C CYS A 27 -3.01 -31.80 -26.78
N ILE A 28 -1.93 -31.23 -27.35
CA ILE A 28 -1.52 -29.85 -27.08
C ILE A 28 -2.42 -28.87 -27.83
N ASP A 29 -2.78 -29.15 -29.09
CA ASP A 29 -3.68 -28.28 -29.85
C ASP A 29 -5.06 -28.22 -29.21
N GLU A 30 -5.58 -29.35 -28.72
CA GLU A 30 -6.84 -29.40 -27.98
C GLU A 30 -6.74 -28.67 -26.63
N ALA A 31 -5.64 -28.85 -25.88
CA ALA A 31 -5.41 -28.15 -24.61
C ALA A 31 -5.20 -26.64 -24.79
N MET A 32 -4.51 -26.20 -25.84
CA MET A 32 -4.32 -24.79 -26.18
C MET A 32 -5.62 -24.17 -26.68
N GLN A 33 -6.42 -24.88 -27.47
CA GLN A 33 -7.75 -24.42 -27.86
C GLN A 33 -8.66 -24.29 -26.64
N GLU A 34 -8.60 -25.23 -25.70
CA GLU A 34 -9.37 -25.19 -24.45
C GLU A 34 -8.92 -24.05 -23.52
N ALA A 35 -7.61 -23.80 -23.44
CA ALA A 35 -7.05 -22.67 -22.68
C ALA A 35 -7.45 -21.32 -23.30
N HIS A 36 -7.32 -21.16 -24.62
CA HIS A 36 -7.76 -19.97 -25.33
C HIS A 36 -9.28 -19.77 -25.23
N ARG A 37 -10.06 -20.85 -25.32
CA ARG A 37 -11.51 -20.84 -25.12
C ARG A 37 -11.87 -20.33 -23.73
N THR A 38 -11.23 -20.89 -22.69
CA THR A 38 -11.50 -20.52 -21.28
C THR A 38 -11.12 -19.07 -21.01
N LEU A 39 -9.97 -18.63 -21.53
CA LEU A 39 -9.52 -17.25 -21.40
C LEU A 39 -10.42 -16.28 -22.17
N PHE A 40 -10.88 -16.66 -23.37
CA PHE A 40 -11.83 -15.88 -24.14
C PHE A 40 -13.19 -15.79 -23.44
N GLU A 41 -13.75 -16.90 -22.97
CA GLU A 41 -15.04 -16.90 -22.26
C GLU A 41 -14.98 -16.06 -20.99
N ARG A 42 -13.87 -16.11 -20.25
CA ARG A 42 -13.68 -15.31 -19.02
C ARG A 42 -13.57 -13.81 -19.30
N ASN A 43 -12.81 -13.42 -20.32
CA ASN A 43 -12.40 -12.02 -20.51
C ASN A 43 -13.15 -11.30 -21.64
N TYR A 44 -13.75 -12.03 -22.58
CA TYR A 44 -14.30 -11.46 -23.83
C TYR A 44 -15.61 -12.12 -24.28
N GLY A 45 -16.08 -13.17 -23.58
CA GLY A 45 -17.28 -13.93 -23.97
C GLY A 45 -18.54 -13.07 -24.03
N TYR A 46 -18.61 -12.01 -23.21
CA TYR A 46 -19.72 -11.06 -23.17
C TYR A 46 -19.85 -10.22 -24.46
N LEU A 47 -18.80 -10.11 -25.28
CA LEU A 47 -18.83 -9.37 -26.55
C LEU A 47 -19.57 -10.12 -27.67
N VAL A 48 -19.80 -11.43 -27.50
CA VAL A 48 -20.47 -12.26 -28.50
C VAL A 48 -21.96 -12.28 -28.21
N GLU A 49 -22.71 -11.37 -28.82
CA GLU A 49 -24.18 -11.43 -28.73
C GLU A 49 -24.70 -12.65 -29.52
N PRO A 50 -25.25 -13.69 -28.85
CA PRO A 50 -25.47 -14.98 -29.49
C PRO A 50 -26.47 -14.92 -30.66
N LYS A 51 -27.53 -14.11 -30.53
CA LYS A 51 -28.59 -14.01 -31.54
C LYS A 51 -28.11 -13.33 -32.82
N GLN A 52 -27.35 -12.23 -32.69
CA GLN A 52 -26.87 -11.47 -33.84
C GLN A 52 -25.74 -12.20 -34.56
N HIS A 53 -24.78 -12.75 -33.80
CA HIS A 53 -23.68 -13.52 -34.38
C HIS A 53 -24.17 -14.82 -35.04
N ALA A 54 -25.14 -15.52 -34.44
CA ALA A 54 -25.73 -16.71 -35.05
C ALA A 54 -26.50 -16.38 -36.33
N ARG A 55 -27.24 -15.28 -36.35
CA ARG A 55 -27.93 -14.80 -37.56
C ARG A 55 -26.94 -14.45 -38.67
N PHE A 56 -25.90 -13.70 -38.35
CA PHE A 56 -24.85 -13.33 -39.30
C PHE A 56 -24.11 -14.56 -39.86
N CYS A 57 -23.77 -15.53 -39.01
CA CYS A 57 -23.15 -16.78 -39.44
C CYS A 57 -24.08 -17.62 -40.31
N LEU A 58 -25.37 -17.68 -39.98
CA LEU A 58 -26.37 -18.40 -40.78
C LEU A 58 -26.53 -17.78 -42.18
N ASP A 59 -26.62 -16.45 -42.25
CA ASP A 59 -26.74 -15.73 -43.52
C ASP A 59 -25.44 -15.87 -44.34
N SER A 60 -24.27 -15.83 -43.70
CA SER A 60 -22.96 -16.05 -44.33
C SER A 60 -22.79 -17.48 -44.85
N TYR A 61 -23.30 -18.48 -44.13
CA TYR A 61 -23.32 -19.87 -44.59
C TYR A 61 -24.24 -20.06 -45.79
N ARG A 62 -25.47 -19.51 -45.74
CA ARG A 62 -26.42 -19.55 -46.87
C ARG A 62 -25.85 -18.89 -48.12
N ALA A 63 -25.05 -17.85 -47.95
CA ALA A 63 -24.35 -17.17 -49.03
C ALA A 63 -23.03 -17.83 -49.45
N GLY A 64 -22.66 -18.99 -48.86
CA GLY A 64 -21.50 -19.79 -49.25
C GLY A 64 -20.15 -19.21 -48.82
N PHE A 65 -20.12 -18.38 -47.77
CA PHE A 65 -18.89 -17.85 -47.15
C PHE A 65 -18.36 -18.71 -46.01
N LEU A 66 -19.19 -19.62 -45.48
CA LEU A 66 -18.82 -20.63 -44.50
C LEU A 66 -19.09 -22.02 -45.07
N SER A 67 -18.29 -23.02 -44.68
CA SER A 67 -18.49 -24.42 -45.09
C SER A 67 -19.15 -25.26 -43.99
N ASP A 68 -19.68 -26.44 -44.35
CA ASP A 68 -20.33 -27.37 -43.42
C ASP A 68 -19.44 -27.75 -42.22
N SER A 69 -18.12 -27.86 -42.44
CA SER A 69 -17.14 -28.14 -41.40
C SER A 69 -17.01 -27.03 -40.35
N ASP A 70 -17.35 -25.79 -40.69
CA ASP A 70 -17.31 -24.66 -39.75
C ASP A 70 -18.53 -24.67 -38.84
N ILE A 71 -19.68 -25.01 -39.38
CA ILE A 71 -20.92 -25.20 -38.61
C ILE A 71 -20.81 -26.42 -37.70
N ALA A 72 -20.18 -27.50 -38.17
CA ALA A 72 -20.00 -28.72 -37.39
C ALA A 72 -19.26 -28.47 -36.07
N LYS A 73 -18.29 -27.55 -36.06
CA LYS A 73 -17.53 -27.17 -34.84
C LYS A 73 -18.41 -26.45 -33.82
N PHE A 74 -19.32 -25.57 -34.26
CA PHE A 74 -20.28 -24.92 -33.35
C PHE A 74 -21.37 -25.89 -32.87
N GLY A 75 -21.85 -26.78 -33.73
CA GLY A 75 -22.88 -27.76 -33.39
C GLY A 75 -22.52 -28.70 -32.24
N GLN A 76 -21.22 -28.91 -31.97
CA GLN A 76 -20.74 -29.78 -30.90
C GLN A 76 -20.73 -29.14 -29.51
N SER A 77 -20.70 -27.81 -29.39
CA SER A 77 -20.51 -27.14 -28.10
C SER A 77 -21.39 -25.90 -27.87
N GLN A 78 -21.98 -25.31 -28.93
CA GLN A 78 -22.86 -24.13 -28.90
C GLN A 78 -22.33 -22.94 -28.06
N ARG A 79 -21.01 -22.85 -27.85
CA ARG A 79 -20.40 -21.83 -26.99
C ARG A 79 -20.10 -20.51 -27.74
N PRO A 80 -20.07 -19.37 -27.02
CA PRO A 80 -19.75 -18.06 -27.59
C PRO A 80 -18.42 -18.02 -28.35
N PHE A 81 -17.39 -18.71 -27.84
CA PHE A 81 -16.07 -18.77 -28.48
C PHE A 81 -16.11 -19.32 -29.91
N TYR A 82 -16.83 -20.42 -30.15
CA TYR A 82 -16.91 -21.02 -31.48
C TYR A 82 -17.78 -20.17 -32.43
N LEU A 83 -18.79 -19.50 -31.89
CA LEU A 83 -19.60 -18.56 -32.65
C LEU A 83 -18.79 -17.34 -33.09
N HIS A 84 -17.89 -16.85 -32.23
CA HIS A 84 -16.93 -15.80 -32.55
C HIS A 84 -15.96 -16.23 -33.65
N GLN A 85 -15.38 -17.44 -33.56
CA GLN A 85 -14.49 -17.97 -34.60
C GLN A 85 -15.18 -18.10 -35.96
N MET A 86 -16.43 -18.60 -35.98
CA MET A 86 -17.22 -18.65 -37.22
C MET A 86 -17.48 -17.27 -37.80
N THR A 87 -17.76 -16.28 -36.93
CA THR A 87 -17.98 -14.89 -37.35
C THR A 87 -16.73 -14.30 -37.98
N GLN A 88 -15.56 -14.47 -37.35
CA GLN A 88 -14.28 -14.04 -37.90
C GLN A 88 -13.99 -14.70 -39.25
N LYS A 89 -14.26 -15.99 -39.39
CA LYS A 89 -14.05 -16.72 -40.64
C LYS A 89 -15.00 -16.23 -41.74
N ALA A 90 -16.26 -15.97 -41.41
CA ALA A 90 -17.23 -15.39 -42.35
C ALA A 90 -16.77 -14.01 -42.83
N VAL A 91 -16.36 -13.12 -41.91
CA VAL A 91 -15.84 -11.79 -42.24
C VAL A 91 -14.59 -11.89 -43.13
N GLY A 92 -13.66 -12.81 -42.82
CA GLY A 92 -12.47 -13.04 -43.64
C GLY A 92 -12.82 -13.52 -45.05
N SER A 93 -13.72 -14.49 -45.19
CA SER A 93 -14.20 -14.99 -46.50
C SER A 93 -14.92 -13.92 -47.31
N ILE A 94 -15.71 -13.06 -46.66
CA ILE A 94 -16.38 -11.92 -47.30
C ILE A 94 -15.33 -10.93 -47.78
N GLY A 95 -14.37 -10.55 -46.92
CA GLY A 95 -13.29 -9.62 -47.27
C GLY A 95 -12.39 -10.11 -48.41
N GLN A 96 -12.20 -11.43 -48.57
CA GLN A 96 -11.45 -12.00 -49.68
C GLN A 96 -12.22 -12.00 -51.02
N ARG A 97 -13.56 -12.07 -50.98
CA ARG A 97 -14.40 -12.15 -52.19
C ARG A 97 -14.90 -10.78 -52.65
N PHE A 98 -14.99 -9.82 -51.75
CA PHE A 98 -15.28 -8.43 -52.09
C PHE A 98 -13.97 -7.64 -52.07
N SER A 99 -13.44 -7.37 -53.26
CA SER A 99 -12.48 -6.27 -53.41
C SER A 99 -13.27 -4.97 -53.23
N ILE A 100 -13.30 -4.48 -52.00
CA ILE A 100 -13.91 -3.19 -51.68
C ILE A 100 -12.90 -2.13 -52.13
N GLU A 101 -13.12 -1.53 -53.31
CA GLU A 101 -12.44 -0.31 -53.70
C GLU A 101 -12.77 0.77 -52.65
N GLY A 102 -11.78 1.08 -51.81
CA GLY A 102 -11.94 1.81 -50.55
C GLY A 102 -12.23 3.30 -50.67
N ASP A 103 -12.39 3.82 -51.88
CA ASP A 103 -12.66 5.23 -52.15
C ASP A 103 -14.17 5.44 -52.37
N GLY A 104 -14.85 5.99 -51.37
CA GLY A 104 -16.22 6.49 -51.47
C GLY A 104 -17.32 5.63 -50.82
N LEU A 105 -17.00 4.43 -50.32
CA LEU A 105 -18.01 3.57 -49.65
C LEU A 105 -18.42 4.08 -48.27
N PHE A 106 -17.54 4.82 -47.60
CA PHE A 106 -17.81 5.43 -46.31
C PHE A 106 -17.57 6.94 -46.41
N GLN A 107 -18.66 7.72 -46.44
CA GLN A 107 -18.59 9.18 -46.54
C GLN A 107 -17.79 9.85 -45.40
N ASP A 108 -17.50 9.12 -44.31
CA ASP A 108 -16.69 9.56 -43.18
C ASP A 108 -15.66 8.48 -42.73
N ARG A 109 -14.85 7.95 -43.67
CA ARG A 109 -13.87 6.88 -43.38
C ARG A 109 -12.97 7.16 -42.17
N LEU A 110 -12.44 8.38 -42.05
CA LEU A 110 -11.60 8.79 -40.91
C LEU A 110 -12.35 8.74 -39.58
N ARG A 111 -13.62 9.15 -39.57
CA ARG A 111 -14.49 9.08 -38.38
C ARG A 111 -14.78 7.62 -38.02
N LEU A 112 -15.07 6.78 -39.02
CA LEU A 112 -15.32 5.35 -38.84
C LEU A 112 -14.08 4.61 -38.36
N GLU A 113 -12.91 4.85 -38.93
CA GLU A 113 -11.63 4.33 -38.42
C GLU A 113 -11.42 4.77 -36.97
N THR A 114 -11.60 6.06 -36.66
CA THR A 114 -11.48 6.59 -35.28
C THR A 114 -12.47 5.93 -34.30
N VAL A 115 -13.67 5.58 -34.76
CA VAL A 115 -14.68 4.90 -33.93
C VAL A 115 -14.38 3.42 -33.76
N LEU A 116 -13.85 2.76 -34.79
CA LEU A 116 -13.57 1.32 -34.80
C LEU A 116 -12.23 0.95 -34.15
N THR A 117 -11.26 1.87 -34.09
CA THR A 117 -9.98 1.65 -33.41
C THR A 117 -10.01 1.97 -31.92
N LYS A 118 -11.08 2.60 -31.41
CA LYS A 118 -11.21 2.92 -29.99
C LYS A 118 -11.61 1.67 -29.20
N ARG A 119 -10.90 1.43 -28.08
CA ARG A 119 -11.17 0.33 -27.16
C ARG A 119 -12.63 0.39 -26.71
N GLU A 120 -13.37 -0.71 -26.88
CA GLU A 120 -14.72 -0.81 -26.34
C GLU A 120 -14.63 -0.86 -24.81
N VAL A 121 -15.25 0.12 -24.15
CA VAL A 121 -15.28 0.25 -22.70
C VAL A 121 -16.72 0.07 -22.24
N ASP A 122 -16.92 -0.67 -21.15
CA ASP A 122 -18.23 -0.83 -20.53
C ASP A 122 -18.76 0.54 -20.06
N LYS A 123 -19.82 1.00 -20.71
CA LYS A 123 -20.41 2.32 -20.47
C LYS A 123 -21.09 2.41 -19.11
N THR A 124 -21.66 1.30 -18.63
CA THR A 124 -22.35 1.25 -17.34
C THR A 124 -21.33 1.32 -16.21
N LEU A 125 -20.30 0.47 -16.27
CA LEU A 125 -19.22 0.48 -15.29
C LEU A 125 -18.49 1.83 -15.27
N THR A 126 -18.19 2.40 -16.43
CA THR A 126 -17.54 3.72 -16.52
C THR A 126 -18.38 4.82 -15.87
N ALA A 127 -19.70 4.79 -16.06
CA ALA A 127 -20.60 5.76 -15.43
C ALA A 127 -20.67 5.57 -13.91
N GLU A 128 -20.71 4.34 -13.42
CA GLU A 128 -20.71 4.02 -11.99
C GLU A 128 -19.42 4.49 -11.29
N VAL A 129 -18.26 4.23 -11.91
CA VAL A 129 -16.95 4.69 -11.42
C VAL A 129 -16.87 6.22 -11.45
N ALA A 130 -17.31 6.87 -12.53
CA ALA A 130 -17.29 8.33 -12.65
C ALA A 130 -18.19 9.01 -11.60
N LEU A 131 -19.38 8.45 -11.36
CA LEU A 131 -20.27 8.93 -10.29
C LEU A 131 -19.66 8.72 -8.91
N GLY A 132 -18.97 7.59 -8.69
CA GLY A 132 -18.24 7.33 -7.45
C GLY A 132 -17.13 8.33 -7.20
N LEU A 133 -16.33 8.64 -8.22
CA LEU A 133 -15.27 9.65 -8.15
C LEU A 133 -15.80 11.06 -7.92
N VAL A 134 -16.94 11.42 -8.51
CA VAL A 134 -17.59 12.72 -8.25
C VAL A 134 -18.12 12.78 -6.82
N ALA A 135 -18.79 11.72 -6.34
CA ALA A 135 -19.27 11.65 -4.97
C ALA A 135 -18.10 11.73 -3.96
N ALA A 136 -17.00 11.05 -4.27
CA ALA A 136 -15.73 11.08 -3.54
C ALA A 136 -14.97 12.42 -3.64
N GLY A 137 -15.42 13.37 -4.46
CA GLY A 137 -14.75 14.66 -4.67
C GLY A 137 -13.45 14.59 -5.49
N LEU A 138 -13.13 13.43 -6.09
CA LEU A 138 -11.93 13.22 -6.91
C LEU A 138 -12.07 13.71 -8.35
N LEU A 139 -13.30 13.86 -8.82
CA LEU A 139 -13.63 14.51 -10.10
C LEU A 139 -14.71 15.55 -9.86
N LYS A 140 -14.68 16.68 -10.58
CA LYS A 140 -15.80 17.63 -10.54
C LYS A 140 -16.86 17.23 -11.55
N ALA A 141 -18.12 17.44 -11.20
CA ALA A 141 -19.23 17.22 -12.12
C ALA A 141 -19.09 18.05 -13.41
N ASP A 142 -18.50 19.24 -13.31
CA ASP A 142 -18.22 20.12 -14.46
C ASP A 142 -17.16 19.53 -15.41
N ASP A 143 -16.16 18.82 -14.87
CA ASP A 143 -15.14 18.14 -15.66
C ASP A 143 -15.78 17.01 -16.49
N LEU A 144 -16.70 16.24 -15.89
CA LEU A 144 -17.47 15.23 -16.60
C LEU A 144 -18.45 15.82 -17.62
N HIS A 145 -19.06 16.97 -17.32
CA HIS A 145 -19.98 17.64 -18.24
C HIS A 145 -19.29 18.02 -19.56
N HIS A 146 -18.05 18.50 -19.49
CA HIS A 146 -17.23 18.78 -20.67
C HIS A 146 -17.13 17.53 -21.57
N TRP A 147 -16.82 16.37 -21.00
CA TRP A 147 -16.71 15.13 -21.74
C TRP A 147 -18.06 14.66 -22.28
N VAL A 148 -19.10 14.60 -21.44
CA VAL A 148 -20.46 14.14 -21.83
C VAL A 148 -21.05 15.00 -22.96
N SER A 149 -20.75 16.30 -22.99
CA SER A 149 -21.22 17.22 -24.03
C SER A 149 -20.68 16.89 -25.44
N GLN A 150 -19.62 16.07 -25.55
CA GLN A 150 -19.04 15.64 -26.83
C GLN A 150 -19.83 14.52 -27.52
N GLY A 151 -20.90 13.99 -26.92
CA GLY A 151 -21.89 13.13 -27.58
C GLY A 151 -21.64 11.62 -27.50
N ALA A 152 -21.79 10.89 -28.61
CA ALA A 152 -21.97 9.42 -28.61
C ALA A 152 -20.71 8.57 -28.27
N TYR A 153 -19.57 9.18 -27.95
CA TYR A 153 -18.26 8.52 -27.85
C TYR A 153 -17.45 8.93 -26.62
N THR A 154 -18.13 9.16 -25.51
CA THR A 154 -17.54 9.77 -24.30
C THR A 154 -17.02 8.76 -23.29
N ALA A 155 -17.50 7.52 -23.32
CA ALA A 155 -17.12 6.50 -22.33
C ALA A 155 -15.60 6.23 -22.25
N PRO A 156 -14.83 6.11 -23.35
CA PRO A 156 -13.38 5.93 -23.23
C PRO A 156 -12.67 7.14 -22.61
N LEU A 157 -13.12 8.36 -22.92
CA LEU A 157 -12.56 9.61 -22.39
C LEU A 157 -12.88 9.76 -20.90
N VAL A 158 -14.11 9.41 -20.49
CA VAL A 158 -14.51 9.39 -19.09
C VAL A 158 -13.72 8.31 -18.33
N ALA A 159 -13.53 7.13 -18.91
CA ALA A 159 -12.74 6.07 -18.28
C ALA A 159 -11.26 6.45 -18.10
N GLU A 160 -10.67 7.16 -19.06
CA GLU A 160 -9.32 7.72 -18.95
C GLU A 160 -9.24 8.75 -17.82
N ALA A 161 -10.17 9.71 -17.78
CA ALA A 161 -10.25 10.69 -16.69
C ALA A 161 -10.44 10.04 -15.31
N CYS A 162 -11.27 8.98 -15.22
CA CYS A 162 -11.43 8.19 -14.00
C CYS A 162 -10.13 7.49 -13.59
N SER A 163 -9.42 6.90 -14.56
CA SER A 163 -8.13 6.24 -14.31
C SER A 163 -7.06 7.24 -13.86
N GLU A 164 -7.01 8.43 -14.45
CA GLU A 164 -6.10 9.50 -14.04
C GLU A 164 -6.42 10.01 -12.64
N ALA A 165 -7.69 10.20 -12.29
CA ALA A 165 -8.10 10.59 -10.94
C ALA A 165 -7.69 9.55 -9.90
N LEU A 166 -7.94 8.25 -10.16
CA LEU A 166 -7.51 7.16 -9.28
C LEU A 166 -5.99 7.03 -9.18
N LYS A 167 -5.26 7.18 -10.29
CA LYS A 167 -3.79 7.22 -10.26
C LYS A 167 -3.27 8.41 -9.46
N SER A 168 -3.92 9.56 -9.57
CA SER A 168 -3.53 10.74 -8.81
C SER A 168 -3.71 10.52 -7.31
N LEU A 169 -4.71 9.73 -6.90
CA LEU A 169 -4.92 9.37 -5.50
C LEU A 169 -3.71 8.62 -4.93
N CYS A 170 -3.20 7.65 -5.71
CA CYS A 170 -2.08 6.78 -5.32
C CYS A 170 -0.73 7.25 -5.85
N ALA A 171 -0.61 8.49 -6.35
CA ALA A 171 0.62 8.97 -6.96
C ALA A 171 1.77 8.92 -5.93
N ASP A 172 2.93 8.45 -6.40
CA ASP A 172 4.16 8.35 -5.59
C ASP A 172 4.12 7.31 -4.47
N MET A 173 3.12 6.42 -4.47
CA MET A 173 3.02 5.27 -3.56
C MET A 173 2.93 4.00 -4.40
N ASN A 174 3.53 2.89 -3.95
CA ASN A 174 3.48 1.58 -4.61
C ASN A 174 2.09 0.92 -4.46
N GLN A 175 1.05 1.68 -4.81
CA GLN A 175 -0.34 1.41 -4.52
C GLN A 175 -1.19 1.53 -5.80
N SER A 176 -2.33 0.87 -5.81
CA SER A 176 -3.32 0.97 -6.88
C SER A 176 -4.71 1.13 -6.30
N ALA A 177 -5.59 1.87 -6.97
CA ALA A 177 -6.96 2.09 -6.52
C ALA A 177 -7.97 1.82 -7.63
N TYR A 178 -9.11 1.25 -7.26
CA TYR A 178 -10.25 1.02 -8.15
C TYR A 178 -11.57 1.10 -7.37
N PHE A 179 -12.67 1.30 -8.09
CA PHE A 179 -14.00 1.25 -7.48
C PHE A 179 -14.67 -0.10 -7.78
N THR A 180 -15.31 -0.67 -6.76
CA THR A 180 -16.24 -1.80 -6.87
C THR A 180 -17.59 -1.36 -6.33
N GLY A 181 -18.57 -1.14 -7.21
CA GLY A 181 -19.87 -0.59 -6.79
C GLY A 181 -19.70 0.76 -6.10
N ASN A 182 -20.08 0.86 -4.83
CA ASN A 182 -19.98 2.09 -4.04
C ASN A 182 -18.69 2.24 -3.22
N GLU A 183 -17.80 1.26 -3.28
CA GLU A 183 -16.59 1.23 -2.46
C GLU A 183 -15.36 1.55 -3.30
N LEU A 184 -14.49 2.40 -2.75
CA LEU A 184 -13.13 2.56 -3.24
C LEU A 184 -12.28 1.47 -2.60
N THR A 185 -11.63 0.67 -3.42
CA THR A 185 -10.64 -0.31 -3.02
C THR A 185 -9.25 0.24 -3.30
N VAL A 186 -8.38 0.24 -2.29
CA VAL A 186 -6.96 0.58 -2.43
C VAL A 186 -6.11 -0.63 -2.09
N GLU A 187 -5.18 -0.97 -2.98
CA GLU A 187 -4.23 -2.05 -2.84
C GLU A 187 -2.83 -1.49 -2.66
N THR A 188 -2.11 -1.94 -1.64
CA THR A 188 -0.68 -1.63 -1.43
C THR A 188 0.16 -2.87 -1.59
N TYR A 189 1.26 -2.79 -2.33
CA TYR A 189 2.12 -3.94 -2.60
C TYR A 189 3.39 -3.94 -1.74
N GLU A 190 3.82 -2.77 -1.29
CA GLU A 190 5.01 -2.56 -0.47
C GLU A 190 4.80 -1.34 0.45
N PRO A 191 5.32 -1.33 1.69
CA PRO A 191 5.35 -0.13 2.51
C PRO A 191 6.21 0.97 1.88
N VAL A 192 5.87 2.22 2.19
CA VAL A 192 6.63 3.40 1.78
C VAL A 192 7.59 3.77 2.91
N TYR A 193 8.89 3.79 2.61
CA TYR A 193 9.94 4.12 3.58
C TYR A 193 10.50 5.51 3.35
N PHE A 194 10.67 6.27 4.44
CA PHE A 194 11.49 7.48 4.48
C PHE A 194 12.66 7.25 5.42
N ASP A 195 13.86 7.16 4.83
CA ASP A 195 15.10 6.92 5.55
C ASP A 195 15.82 8.24 5.87
N PHE A 196 16.29 8.37 7.10
CA PHE A 196 17.06 9.50 7.61
C PHE A 196 18.34 8.97 8.28
N SER A 197 19.49 9.18 7.65
CA SER A 197 20.78 8.85 8.27
C SER A 197 21.27 10.03 9.11
N LEU A 198 21.43 9.82 10.42
CA LEU A 198 21.87 10.86 11.34
C LEU A 198 23.36 10.81 11.70
N ASP A 199 24.12 9.94 11.03
CA ASP A 199 25.52 9.66 11.37
C ASP A 199 26.42 10.89 11.26
N ASP A 200 26.12 11.77 10.30
CA ASP A 200 26.88 12.99 9.99
C ASP A 200 26.42 14.22 10.80
N VAL A 201 25.38 14.07 11.63
CA VAL A 201 24.99 15.14 12.56
C VAL A 201 26.02 15.23 13.70
N PRO A 202 26.52 16.43 14.04
CA PRO A 202 27.43 16.61 15.18
C PRO A 202 26.81 16.07 16.47
N LEU A 203 27.59 15.36 17.30
CA LEU A 203 27.06 14.72 18.53
C LEU A 203 26.43 15.71 19.51
N ASP A 204 26.90 16.95 19.53
CA ASP A 204 26.38 18.03 20.35
C ASP A 204 25.06 18.64 19.83
N GLU A 205 24.73 18.40 18.55
CA GLU A 205 23.44 18.78 17.93
C GLU A 205 22.48 17.58 17.81
N LEU A 206 23.01 16.36 17.70
CA LEU A 206 22.28 15.14 17.38
C LEU A 206 21.07 14.89 18.29
N HIS A 207 21.25 15.08 19.60
CA HIS A 207 20.19 14.87 20.57
C HIS A 207 19.00 15.81 20.35
N GLU A 208 19.25 17.12 20.28
CA GLU A 208 18.19 18.13 20.08
C GLU A 208 17.52 17.95 18.71
N PHE A 209 18.30 17.64 17.69
CA PHE A 209 17.80 17.40 16.34
C PHE A 209 16.90 16.15 16.27
N SER A 210 17.34 15.02 16.83
CA SER A 210 16.58 13.76 16.84
C SER A 210 15.27 13.89 17.61
N VAL A 211 15.28 14.52 18.80
CA VAL A 211 14.06 14.76 19.59
C VAL A 211 13.06 15.62 18.83
N LEU A 212 13.51 16.71 18.20
CA LEU A 212 12.62 17.61 17.47
C LEU A 212 12.06 16.95 16.21
N MET A 213 12.85 16.14 15.50
CA MET A 213 12.37 15.34 14.36
C MET A 213 11.26 14.38 14.81
N GLN A 214 11.51 13.59 15.85
CA GLN A 214 10.53 12.60 16.36
C GLN A 214 9.23 13.27 16.82
N LYS A 215 9.31 14.35 17.60
CA LYS A 215 8.12 15.12 18.01
C LYS A 215 7.38 15.75 16.82
N THR A 216 8.11 16.13 15.77
CA THR A 216 7.49 16.62 14.52
C THR A 216 6.72 15.50 13.82
N PHE A 217 7.27 14.29 13.75
CA PHE A 217 6.58 13.14 13.19
C PHE A 217 5.37 12.74 14.03
N ASP A 218 5.48 12.80 15.36
CA ASP A 218 4.36 12.56 16.26
C ASP A 218 3.23 13.59 16.08
N ALA A 219 3.56 14.87 15.87
CA ALA A 219 2.57 15.90 15.54
C ALA A 219 1.87 15.65 14.19
N ILE A 220 2.56 15.10 13.20
CA ILE A 220 1.95 14.69 11.93
C ILE A 220 1.00 13.50 12.16
N SER A 221 1.45 12.49 12.92
CA SER A 221 0.64 11.32 13.30
C SER A 221 -0.64 11.70 14.03
N GLU A 222 -0.54 12.64 14.97
CA GLU A 222 -1.67 13.09 15.78
C GLU A 222 -2.69 13.90 14.96
N PHE A 223 -2.22 14.86 14.14
CA PHE A 223 -3.11 15.87 13.55
C PHE A 223 -3.42 15.65 12.06
N ILE A 224 -2.66 14.83 11.34
CA ILE A 224 -2.80 14.67 9.89
C ILE A 224 -3.11 13.22 9.50
N PHE A 225 -2.17 12.30 9.67
CA PHE A 225 -2.31 10.87 9.36
C PHE A 225 -1.23 10.06 10.07
N PRO A 226 -1.50 8.81 10.47
CA PRO A 226 -0.55 8.01 11.23
C PRO A 226 0.73 7.75 10.43
N LEU A 227 1.89 8.00 11.07
CA LEU A 227 3.21 7.58 10.63
C LEU A 227 3.73 6.52 11.60
N HIS A 228 4.31 5.45 11.06
CA HIS A 228 5.08 4.52 11.88
C HIS A 228 6.49 5.06 12.07
N THR A 229 6.74 5.59 13.25
CA THR A 229 8.06 6.03 13.71
C THR A 229 8.67 5.01 14.67
N PRO A 230 9.99 5.03 14.86
CA PRO A 230 10.65 4.17 15.83
C PRO A 230 10.13 4.41 17.26
N ALA A 231 9.87 5.67 17.61
CA ALA A 231 9.26 6.06 18.88
C ALA A 231 7.84 5.52 19.05
N SER A 232 7.02 5.55 17.99
CA SER A 232 5.68 4.95 17.98
C SER A 232 5.71 3.41 18.00
N THR A 233 6.88 2.79 17.80
CA THR A 233 7.01 1.32 17.79
C THR A 233 7.38 0.78 19.17
N ILE A 234 8.02 1.59 20.03
CA ILE A 234 8.50 1.21 21.37
C ILE A 234 7.76 1.96 22.49
N GLY A 235 6.85 2.88 22.14
CA GLY A 235 6.14 3.75 23.06
C GLY A 235 4.73 3.26 23.45
N LYS A 236 4.15 3.93 24.46
CA LYS A 236 2.77 3.72 24.89
C LYS A 236 1.85 3.92 23.69
N ASN A 237 1.09 2.88 23.31
CA ASN A 237 0.26 2.74 22.09
C ASN A 237 1.01 2.22 20.84
N ALA A 238 2.14 1.53 20.99
CA ALA A 238 2.85 0.93 19.88
C ALA A 238 2.07 -0.16 19.15
N TYR A 239 2.14 -0.15 17.82
CA TYR A 239 1.45 -1.10 16.95
C TYR A 239 2.23 -2.41 16.72
N PHE A 240 3.58 -2.39 16.78
CA PHE A 240 4.40 -3.53 16.37
C PHE A 240 5.34 -4.08 17.47
N CYS A 241 5.95 -3.29 18.36
CA CYS A 241 6.79 -3.83 19.46
C CYS A 241 6.15 -3.71 20.86
N VAL A 242 4.89 -4.15 20.99
CA VAL A 242 4.19 -4.29 22.29
C VAL A 242 5.04 -5.01 23.36
N PRO A 243 5.79 -6.10 23.06
CA PRO A 243 6.57 -6.81 24.07
C PRO A 243 7.73 -5.99 24.66
N VAL A 244 8.34 -5.10 23.86
CA VAL A 244 9.43 -4.23 24.33
C VAL A 244 8.85 -3.13 25.22
N ASP A 245 7.72 -2.54 24.83
CA ASP A 245 7.02 -1.54 25.64
C ASP A 245 6.58 -2.13 26.98
N ASP A 246 6.00 -3.33 26.98
CA ASP A 246 5.58 -4.05 28.19
C ASP A 246 6.76 -4.29 29.14
N ALA A 247 7.92 -4.68 28.59
CA ALA A 247 9.12 -4.89 29.38
C ALA A 247 9.65 -3.59 29.99
N VAL A 248 9.70 -2.51 29.21
CA VAL A 248 10.12 -1.19 29.69
C VAL A 248 9.15 -0.66 30.75
N SER A 249 7.84 -0.63 30.45
CA SER A 249 6.76 -0.18 31.35
C SER A 249 6.71 -0.97 32.65
N GLY A 250 6.78 -2.31 32.57
CA GLY A 250 6.69 -3.18 33.74
C GLY A 250 7.90 -3.05 34.67
N MET A 251 9.04 -2.66 34.13
CA MET A 251 10.31 -2.57 34.87
C MET A 251 10.70 -1.15 35.27
N GLU A 252 10.06 -0.13 34.69
CA GLU A 252 10.42 1.30 34.84
C GLU A 252 10.63 1.72 36.30
N SER A 253 9.69 1.36 37.19
CA SER A 253 9.77 1.69 38.63
C SER A 253 10.93 1.03 39.39
N VAL A 254 11.51 -0.03 38.83
CA VAL A 254 12.60 -0.81 39.42
C VAL A 254 13.94 -0.45 38.78
N THR A 255 13.93 -0.07 37.50
CA THR A 255 15.13 0.09 36.68
C THR A 255 15.48 1.56 36.36
N SER A 256 14.65 2.53 36.74
CA SER A 256 14.86 3.97 36.45
C SER A 256 16.23 4.51 36.85
N ASP A 257 16.80 4.01 37.95
CA ASP A 257 18.10 4.45 38.48
C ASP A 257 19.23 3.41 38.30
N LEU A 258 18.97 2.31 37.61
CA LEU A 258 19.92 1.21 37.47
C LEU A 258 20.74 1.32 36.19
N SER A 259 22.04 1.01 36.27
CA SER A 259 22.84 0.77 35.07
C SER A 259 22.41 -0.55 34.39
N VAL A 260 22.81 -0.76 33.14
CA VAL A 260 22.58 -2.02 32.40
C VAL A 260 22.95 -3.25 33.25
N GLU A 261 24.10 -3.25 33.90
CA GLU A 261 24.56 -4.32 34.79
C GLU A 261 23.72 -4.46 36.07
N GLY A 262 23.14 -3.36 36.55
CA GLY A 262 22.17 -3.37 37.64
C GLY A 262 20.87 -4.07 37.23
N ILE A 263 20.40 -3.76 36.02
CA ILE A 263 19.21 -4.38 35.40
C ILE A 263 19.47 -5.87 35.15
N LYS A 264 20.62 -6.23 34.56
CA LYS A 264 21.02 -7.63 34.35
C LYS A 264 21.01 -8.42 35.65
N LYS A 265 21.63 -7.90 36.72
CA LYS A 265 21.64 -8.55 38.04
C LYS A 265 20.25 -8.71 38.63
N PHE A 266 19.37 -7.74 38.43
CA PHE A 266 17.98 -7.84 38.87
C PHE A 266 17.25 -8.96 38.13
N LEU A 267 17.40 -9.04 36.81
CA LEU A 267 16.82 -10.10 36.00
C LEU A 267 17.37 -11.47 36.39
N GLN A 268 18.68 -11.62 36.64
CA GLN A 268 19.29 -12.87 37.13
C GLN A 268 18.79 -13.30 38.51
N ALA A 269 18.52 -12.34 39.40
CA ALA A 269 18.05 -12.63 40.75
C ALA A 269 16.53 -12.91 40.81
N THR A 270 15.80 -12.58 39.75
CA THR A 270 14.34 -12.67 39.69
C THR A 270 13.93 -13.80 38.75
N PRO A 271 13.23 -14.84 39.22
CA PRO A 271 12.72 -15.88 38.33
C PRO A 271 11.83 -15.29 37.21
N THR A 272 11.98 -15.81 35.99
CA THR A 272 11.26 -15.36 34.77
C THR A 272 9.74 -15.25 34.93
N HIS A 273 9.10 -16.21 35.62
CA HIS A 273 7.66 -16.19 35.90
C HIS A 273 7.19 -15.02 36.77
N ARG A 274 8.12 -14.24 37.34
CA ARG A 274 7.84 -13.01 38.10
C ARG A 274 8.14 -11.75 37.32
N TRP A 275 8.68 -11.87 36.11
CA TRP A 275 8.87 -10.71 35.26
C TRP A 275 7.49 -10.20 34.80
N PRO A 276 7.29 -8.88 34.75
CA PRO A 276 5.99 -8.29 34.43
C PRO A 276 5.66 -8.30 32.92
N PHE A 277 6.39 -9.08 32.11
CA PHE A 277 6.31 -9.12 30.66
C PHE A 277 6.60 -10.53 30.14
N ASP A 278 6.23 -10.80 28.88
CA ASP A 278 6.51 -12.06 28.22
C ASP A 278 7.93 -12.08 27.63
N HIS A 279 8.81 -12.85 28.25
CA HIS A 279 10.22 -12.94 27.92
C HIS A 279 10.51 -13.83 26.70
N GLU A 280 9.64 -14.81 26.43
CA GLU A 280 9.80 -15.71 25.29
C GLU A 280 9.62 -14.94 23.97
N VAL A 281 8.70 -13.98 23.94
CA VAL A 281 8.44 -13.11 22.78
C VAL A 281 9.61 -12.17 22.49
N LEU A 282 10.42 -11.86 23.50
CA LEU A 282 11.66 -11.07 23.37
C LEU A 282 12.89 -11.95 23.04
N GLY A 283 12.68 -13.22 22.73
CA GLY A 283 13.74 -14.16 22.37
C GLY A 283 14.56 -14.65 23.56
N VAL A 284 14.08 -14.43 24.79
CA VAL A 284 14.69 -14.99 26.00
C VAL A 284 14.01 -16.32 26.29
N CYS A 285 14.69 -17.41 25.97
CA CYS A 285 14.22 -18.76 26.28
C CYS A 285 15.00 -19.30 27.50
N GLU A 286 14.29 -19.94 28.43
CA GLU A 286 14.94 -20.79 29.43
C GLU A 286 15.48 -22.05 28.74
N GLU A 287 16.74 -22.38 29.00
CA GLU A 287 17.29 -23.68 28.61
C GLU A 287 16.65 -24.81 29.44
N ASP A 288 16.83 -26.06 29.01
CA ASP A 288 16.23 -27.24 29.65
C ASP A 288 16.63 -27.41 31.15
N ASP A 289 17.67 -26.71 31.61
CA ASP A 289 18.12 -26.65 33.01
C ASP A 289 17.59 -25.45 33.81
N GLY A 290 16.78 -24.59 33.18
CA GLY A 290 16.24 -23.37 33.76
C GLY A 290 17.23 -22.20 33.81
N GLU A 291 18.42 -22.34 33.21
CA GLU A 291 19.34 -21.22 33.01
C GLU A 291 18.93 -20.40 31.77
N ILE A 292 19.18 -19.09 31.83
CA ILE A 292 18.92 -18.18 30.71
C ILE A 292 20.26 -17.89 30.05
N ASP A 293 20.30 -17.97 28.73
CA ASP A 293 21.46 -17.56 27.93
C ASP A 293 21.92 -16.15 28.31
N GLU A 294 23.21 -16.01 28.64
CA GLU A 294 23.79 -14.76 29.14
C GLU A 294 23.74 -13.65 28.09
N GLU A 295 23.89 -13.99 26.81
CA GLU A 295 23.84 -13.06 25.69
C GLU A 295 22.42 -12.50 25.50
N SER A 296 21.41 -13.36 25.57
CA SER A 296 19.99 -12.99 25.54
C SER A 296 19.62 -12.08 26.72
N LEU A 297 20.17 -12.35 27.91
CA LEU A 297 19.94 -11.54 29.09
C LEU A 297 20.63 -10.17 29.03
N ASP A 298 21.85 -10.13 28.47
CA ASP A 298 22.57 -8.89 28.20
C ASP A 298 21.81 -8.00 27.22
N ARG A 299 21.29 -8.59 26.15
CA ARG A 299 20.44 -7.89 25.17
C ARG A 299 19.17 -7.35 25.81
N LEU A 300 18.46 -8.15 26.61
CA LEU A 300 17.23 -7.71 27.30
C LEU A 300 17.52 -6.57 28.29
N ALA A 301 18.59 -6.68 29.09
CA ALA A 301 18.97 -5.63 30.04
C ALA A 301 19.33 -4.33 29.33
N LEU A 302 20.04 -4.42 28.21
CA LEU A 302 20.39 -3.28 27.37
C LEU A 302 19.13 -2.62 26.78
N LEU A 303 18.19 -3.41 26.26
CA LEU A 303 16.93 -2.94 25.71
C LEU A 303 16.07 -2.20 26.73
N ILE A 304 15.91 -2.77 27.94
CA ILE A 304 15.15 -2.14 29.02
C ILE A 304 15.83 -0.83 29.44
N ALA A 305 17.16 -0.84 29.62
CA ALA A 305 17.90 0.35 30.01
C ALA A 305 17.70 1.48 29.00
N GLN A 306 17.88 1.18 27.71
CA GLN A 306 17.76 2.14 26.64
C GLN A 306 16.33 2.62 26.44
N GLY A 307 15.32 1.76 26.60
CA GLY A 307 13.91 2.14 26.55
C GLY A 307 13.52 3.07 27.70
N VAL A 308 14.04 2.82 28.91
CA VAL A 308 13.86 3.71 30.07
C VAL A 308 14.56 5.05 29.85
N THR A 309 15.81 5.04 29.37
CA THR A 309 16.54 6.27 29.01
C THR A 309 15.78 7.03 27.92
N ALA A 310 15.31 6.36 26.87
CA ALA A 310 14.49 6.94 25.81
C ALA A 310 13.25 7.61 26.38
N ARG A 311 12.47 6.97 27.26
CA ARG A 311 11.27 7.58 27.87
C ARG A 311 11.58 8.78 28.78
N ASN A 312 12.62 8.66 29.61
CA ASN A 312 12.91 9.64 30.64
C ASN A 312 13.64 10.88 30.11
N ASP A 313 14.61 10.68 29.23
CA ASP A 313 15.50 11.74 28.76
C ASP A 313 15.05 12.33 27.41
N TYR A 314 14.19 11.62 26.68
CA TYR A 314 13.79 11.98 25.33
C TYR A 314 12.28 11.85 25.20
N SER A 315 11.55 12.89 25.59
CA SER A 315 10.11 12.99 25.35
C SER A 315 9.85 12.99 23.84
N TYR A 316 9.81 11.83 23.18
CA TYR A 316 9.68 11.73 21.72
C TYR A 316 8.23 11.92 21.24
N THR A 317 7.27 11.74 22.14
CA THR A 317 5.84 11.99 21.88
C THR A 317 5.44 13.37 22.37
N LEU A 318 4.37 13.90 21.80
CA LEU A 318 3.65 15.04 22.32
C LEU A 318 3.17 14.75 23.75
N GLN A 319 3.29 15.76 24.59
CA GLN A 319 2.89 15.83 25.97
C GLN A 319 1.54 16.57 26.06
N GLY A 320 0.64 16.03 26.87
CA GLY A 320 -0.69 16.60 27.07
C GLY A 320 -1.77 15.56 26.90
N ASP A 321 -2.77 15.63 27.78
CA ASP A 321 -3.92 14.72 27.77
C ASP A 321 -5.05 15.28 26.89
N SER A 322 -5.04 16.59 26.59
CA SER A 322 -6.02 17.24 25.72
C SER A 322 -5.43 17.72 24.39
N GLU A 323 -6.29 17.85 23.38
CA GLU A 323 -5.94 18.39 22.06
C GLU A 323 -5.36 19.82 22.18
N GLU A 324 -5.90 20.65 23.07
CA GLU A 324 -5.38 22.01 23.27
C GLU A 324 -3.96 22.03 23.86
N GLU A 325 -3.64 21.08 24.74
CA GLU A 325 -2.29 20.94 25.31
C GLU A 325 -1.28 20.51 24.25
N LYS A 326 -1.65 19.53 23.42
CA LYS A 326 -0.82 19.07 22.30
C LYS A 326 -0.59 20.17 21.26
N ILE A 327 -1.63 20.95 20.91
CA ILE A 327 -1.51 22.13 20.04
C ILE A 327 -0.56 23.18 20.64
N ALA A 328 -0.65 23.42 21.95
CA ALA A 328 0.22 24.37 22.64
C ALA A 328 1.69 23.91 22.60
N GLU A 329 1.95 22.61 22.73
CA GLU A 329 3.30 22.07 22.58
C GLU A 329 3.80 22.19 21.14
N VAL A 330 3.00 21.86 20.12
CA VAL A 330 3.39 22.04 18.71
C VAL A 330 3.77 23.50 18.42
N LYS A 331 3.06 24.48 19.01
CA LYS A 331 3.44 25.89 18.92
C LYS A 331 4.79 26.19 19.55
N ALA A 332 5.10 25.58 20.69
CA ALA A 332 6.40 25.73 21.35
C ALA A 332 7.53 25.11 20.52
N LEU A 333 7.31 23.91 19.97
CA LEU A 333 8.26 23.22 19.08
C LEU A 333 8.50 24.03 17.80
N LEU A 334 7.45 24.60 17.21
CA LEU A 334 7.56 25.48 16.05
C LEU A 334 8.44 26.69 16.35
N GLY A 335 8.28 27.32 17.53
CA GLY A 335 9.14 28.41 17.98
C GLY A 335 10.61 28.00 18.11
N GLN A 336 10.87 26.84 18.72
CA GLN A 336 12.23 26.30 18.86
C GLN A 336 12.86 26.00 17.48
N ALA A 337 12.12 25.36 16.58
CA ALA A 337 12.57 25.05 15.22
C ALA A 337 12.90 26.34 14.44
N GLN A 338 12.08 27.39 14.58
CA GLN A 338 12.33 28.69 13.95
C GLN A 338 13.62 29.32 14.45
N GLU A 339 13.86 29.35 15.77
CA GLU A 339 15.09 29.87 16.34
C GLU A 339 16.32 29.09 15.82
N LEU A 340 16.25 27.77 15.86
CA LEU A 340 17.32 26.88 15.41
C LEU A 340 17.59 26.96 13.90
N SER A 341 16.56 27.18 13.09
CA SER A 341 16.69 27.37 11.63
C SER A 341 17.48 28.61 11.24
N THR A 342 17.57 29.61 12.11
CA THR A 342 18.34 30.85 11.90
C THR A 342 19.73 30.81 12.53
N SER A 343 20.08 29.69 13.18
CA SER A 343 21.36 29.53 13.84
C SER A 343 22.49 29.24 12.85
N THR A 344 23.74 29.23 13.35
CA THR A 344 24.91 28.82 12.56
C THR A 344 25.17 27.32 12.63
N LYS A 345 24.22 26.54 13.18
CA LYS A 345 24.32 25.08 13.28
C LYS A 345 24.33 24.42 11.91
N VAL A 346 24.97 23.25 11.82
CA VAL A 346 25.01 22.48 10.57
C VAL A 346 23.60 22.01 10.18
N THR A 347 22.78 21.71 11.18
CA THR A 347 21.38 21.28 11.07
C THR A 347 20.37 22.40 10.74
N ALA A 348 20.80 23.66 10.60
CA ALA A 348 19.90 24.82 10.40
C ALA A 348 18.95 24.66 9.19
N ALA A 349 19.44 24.11 8.07
CA ALA A 349 18.62 23.87 6.89
C ALA A 349 17.55 22.79 7.13
N ALA A 350 17.88 21.73 7.88
CA ALA A 350 16.93 20.69 8.24
C ALA A 350 15.87 21.21 9.20
N TYR A 351 16.24 22.08 10.15
CA TYR A 351 15.28 22.77 11.02
C TYR A 351 14.28 23.64 10.22
N ALA A 352 14.72 24.28 9.14
CA ALA A 352 13.80 25.03 8.28
C ALA A 352 12.71 24.14 7.65
N VAL A 353 13.05 22.90 7.28
CA VAL A 353 12.06 21.93 6.78
C VAL A 353 11.13 21.45 7.91
N LEU A 354 11.66 21.24 9.13
CA LEU A 354 10.84 20.91 10.30
C LEU A 354 9.86 22.04 10.66
N VAL A 355 10.23 23.31 10.48
CA VAL A 355 9.32 24.45 10.63
C VAL A 355 8.12 24.33 9.70
N GLU A 356 8.33 23.94 8.44
CA GLU A 356 7.23 23.74 7.47
C GLU A 356 6.33 22.58 7.86
N LEU A 357 6.91 21.46 8.30
CA LEU A 357 6.16 20.29 8.78
C LEU A 357 5.32 20.61 10.05
N LEU A 358 5.91 21.27 11.04
CA LEU A 358 5.22 21.68 12.27
C LEU A 358 4.13 22.72 11.99
N SER A 359 4.38 23.65 11.06
CA SER A 359 3.37 24.62 10.63
C SER A 359 2.19 23.93 9.96
N LEU A 360 2.46 22.89 9.16
CA LEU A 360 1.42 22.06 8.54
C LEU A 360 0.63 21.27 9.58
N ALA A 361 1.30 20.61 10.53
CA ALA A 361 0.62 19.90 11.62
C ALA A 361 -0.28 20.85 12.43
N LEU A 362 0.20 22.06 12.72
CA LEU A 362 -0.58 23.08 13.41
C LEU A 362 -1.78 23.59 12.59
N GLU A 363 -1.61 23.79 11.28
CA GLU A 363 -2.69 24.17 10.36
C GLU A 363 -3.86 23.18 10.43
N TYR A 364 -3.58 21.89 10.60
CA TYR A 364 -4.58 20.83 10.70
C TYR A 364 -5.11 20.65 12.13
N GLY A 365 -4.28 20.78 13.16
CA GLY A 365 -4.71 20.72 14.56
C GLY A 365 -5.61 21.89 14.99
N GLU A 366 -5.51 23.05 14.34
CA GLU A 366 -6.40 24.20 14.64
C GLU A 366 -7.75 24.15 13.91
N GLN A 367 -8.00 23.14 13.06
CA GLN A 367 -9.26 23.01 12.31
C GLN A 367 -10.37 22.35 13.15
N PRO A 368 -11.62 22.87 13.15
CA PRO A 368 -12.69 22.40 14.06
C PRO A 368 -13.31 21.03 13.76
N THR A 369 -12.62 20.12 13.07
CA THR A 369 -13.20 18.83 12.64
C THR A 369 -12.18 17.71 12.67
N SER A 370 -12.52 16.65 13.41
CA SER A 370 -11.85 15.35 13.46
C SER A 370 -11.62 14.81 12.04
N HIS A 371 -10.43 15.02 11.50
CA HIS A 371 -10.04 14.43 10.21
C HIS A 371 -9.78 12.92 10.31
N LEU A 372 -9.62 12.43 11.54
CA LEU A 372 -9.42 11.04 11.89
C LEU A 372 -10.75 10.48 12.44
N PRO A 373 -11.41 9.53 11.74
CA PRO A 373 -12.60 8.88 12.27
C PRO A 373 -12.27 8.15 13.59
N GLU A 374 -13.18 8.17 14.57
CA GLU A 374 -13.03 7.36 15.78
C GLU A 374 -12.89 5.88 15.38
N SER A 375 -11.85 5.21 15.89
CA SER A 375 -11.43 3.83 15.61
C SER A 375 -12.40 2.76 16.15
N GLY A 376 -13.69 2.90 15.84
CA GLY A 376 -14.76 2.06 16.37
C GLY A 376 -15.56 1.37 15.26
N ASP A 377 -15.30 0.08 15.06
CA ASP A 377 -16.22 -0.92 14.49
C ASP A 377 -16.88 -0.60 13.14
N THR A 378 -16.17 0.03 12.21
CA THR A 378 -16.60 0.05 10.79
C THR A 378 -15.46 -0.42 9.91
N GLU A 379 -15.72 -1.42 9.06
CA GLU A 379 -14.78 -2.12 8.15
C GLU A 379 -14.09 -1.21 7.10
N CYS A 380 -14.20 0.11 7.24
CA CYS A 380 -13.53 1.13 6.45
C CYS A 380 -12.69 2.04 7.34
N GLU A 381 -11.64 1.50 7.96
CA GLU A 381 -10.63 2.32 8.61
C GLU A 381 -9.72 2.92 7.54
N GLY A 382 -9.97 4.18 7.16
CA GLY A 382 -9.04 4.96 6.32
C GLY A 382 -7.61 5.01 6.87
N PHE A 383 -7.41 4.59 8.13
CA PHE A 383 -6.12 4.39 8.79
C PHE A 383 -5.27 3.28 8.17
N GLY A 384 -5.85 2.14 7.76
CA GLY A 384 -5.06 1.02 7.21
C GLY A 384 -4.26 1.38 5.96
N PHE A 385 -4.78 2.30 5.15
CA PHE A 385 -4.06 2.85 4.00
C PHE A 385 -2.76 3.56 4.40
N PHE A 386 -2.81 4.38 5.47
CA PHE A 386 -1.68 5.17 5.96
C PHE A 386 -0.73 4.36 6.88
N GLU A 387 -1.17 3.23 7.43
CA GLU A 387 -0.33 2.26 8.16
C GLU A 387 0.81 1.66 7.31
N THR A 388 0.85 1.97 6.01
CA THR A 388 1.93 1.56 5.12
C THR A 388 3.10 2.53 5.07
N ILE A 389 3.03 3.66 5.80
CA ILE A 389 4.03 4.73 5.75
C ILE A 389 4.96 4.63 6.95
N MET A 390 6.24 4.38 6.68
CA MET A 390 7.25 4.01 7.66
C MET A 390 8.40 5.03 7.66
N ILE A 391 8.77 5.52 8.84
CA ILE A 391 9.92 6.40 9.06
C ILE A 391 11.05 5.59 9.67
N ARG A 392 12.22 5.60 9.02
CA ARG A 392 13.44 5.01 9.54
C ARG A 392 14.48 6.09 9.78
N MET A 393 14.94 6.16 11.01
CA MET A 393 16.05 6.97 11.45
C MET A 393 17.22 6.04 11.76
N ASP A 394 18.22 6.02 10.88
CA ASP A 394 19.46 5.30 11.13
C ASP A 394 20.33 6.16 12.05
N GLU A 395 20.32 5.76 13.32
CA GLU A 395 21.23 6.24 14.34
C GLU A 395 22.24 5.13 14.62
N SER A 396 23.06 4.72 13.65
CA SER A 396 24.06 3.65 13.84
C SER A 396 25.01 3.93 15.02
N ARG A 397 25.16 5.21 15.37
CA ARG A 397 25.91 5.73 16.53
C ARG A 397 25.17 5.56 17.86
N LEU A 398 23.85 5.36 17.83
CA LEU A 398 22.99 5.04 18.97
C LEU A 398 22.51 3.59 18.80
N SER A 399 23.38 2.62 19.10
CA SER A 399 22.95 1.23 19.33
C SER A 399 21.79 1.25 20.33
N GLY A 400 20.60 0.81 19.93
CA GLY A 400 19.36 1.15 20.65
C GLY A 400 18.16 0.27 20.30
N PRO A 401 17.05 0.37 21.05
CA PRO A 401 15.80 -0.36 20.80
C PRO A 401 15.20 -0.03 19.43
N TYR A 402 15.59 1.08 18.80
CA TYR A 402 15.22 1.41 17.43
C TYR A 402 15.70 0.39 16.40
N GLY A 403 16.89 -0.21 16.58
CA GLY A 403 17.37 -1.28 15.70
C GLY A 403 16.50 -2.54 15.78
N GLU A 404 15.99 -2.87 16.97
CA GLU A 404 15.02 -3.96 17.16
C GLU A 404 13.67 -3.63 16.55
N ALA A 405 13.18 -2.39 16.75
CA ALA A 405 11.94 -1.94 16.15
C ALA A 405 11.99 -2.03 14.62
N TYR A 406 13.09 -1.62 13.98
CA TYR A 406 13.26 -1.79 12.54
C TYR A 406 13.30 -3.25 12.12
N SER A 407 14.02 -4.08 12.87
CA SER A 407 14.11 -5.52 12.58
C SER A 407 12.75 -6.20 12.68
N TYR A 408 11.91 -5.79 13.64
CA TYR A 408 10.56 -6.28 13.79
C TYR A 408 9.63 -5.79 12.67
N ILE A 409 9.67 -4.50 12.34
CA ILE A 409 8.94 -3.92 11.19
C ILE A 409 9.32 -4.65 9.90
N ASP A 410 10.62 -4.85 9.65
CA ASP A 410 11.12 -5.59 8.49
C ASP A 410 10.68 -7.05 8.51
N ALA A 411 10.66 -7.72 9.66
CA ALA A 411 10.24 -9.11 9.78
C ALA A 411 8.73 -9.29 9.50
N GLU A 412 7.88 -8.40 10.02
CA GLU A 412 6.44 -8.39 9.75
C GLU A 412 6.16 -8.13 8.26
N VAL A 413 6.81 -7.11 7.70
CA VAL A 413 6.63 -6.74 6.28
C VAL A 413 7.14 -7.83 5.33
N ASN A 414 8.30 -8.43 5.60
CA ASN A 414 8.90 -9.45 4.72
C ASN A 414 8.34 -10.87 4.97
N GLY A 415 7.74 -11.12 6.14
CA GLY A 415 7.13 -12.41 6.50
C GLY A 415 5.79 -12.65 5.81
N CYS A 416 5.06 -11.58 5.52
CA CYS A 416 3.85 -11.56 4.72
C CYS A 416 4.22 -11.44 3.23
N GLY A 417 4.56 -12.55 2.56
CA GLY A 417 4.89 -12.51 1.13
C GLY A 417 3.86 -11.72 0.31
N VAL A 418 4.31 -10.94 -0.69
CA VAL A 418 3.56 -9.93 -1.46
C VAL A 418 2.06 -10.23 -1.61
N GLN A 419 1.29 -9.90 -0.59
CA GLN A 419 -0.17 -9.92 -0.62
C GLN A 419 -0.59 -8.47 -0.58
N PRO A 420 -1.40 -8.02 -1.56
CA PRO A 420 -1.88 -6.66 -1.52
C PRO A 420 -2.72 -6.47 -0.26
N LEU A 421 -2.40 -5.49 0.59
CA LEU A 421 -3.35 -5.07 1.63
C LEU A 421 -4.46 -4.32 0.93
N VAL A 422 -5.70 -4.74 1.16
CA VAL A 422 -6.90 -4.26 0.48
C VAL A 422 -7.71 -3.44 1.47
N PHE A 423 -7.91 -2.16 1.15
CA PHE A 423 -8.72 -1.24 1.95
C PHE A 423 -9.97 -0.87 1.18
N GLU A 424 -11.14 -1.19 1.73
CA GLU A 424 -12.42 -0.80 1.17
C GLU A 424 -12.92 0.45 1.91
N CYS A 425 -13.41 1.45 1.19
CA CYS A 425 -13.87 2.72 1.76
C CYS A 425 -15.18 3.19 1.09
N ASP A 426 -16.18 3.53 1.89
CA ASP A 426 -17.41 4.17 1.42
C ASP A 426 -17.12 5.56 0.81
N ARG A 427 -17.84 5.93 -0.25
CA ARG A 427 -17.67 7.21 -0.98
C ARG A 427 -17.78 8.45 -0.10
N ASP A 428 -18.66 8.45 0.91
CA ASP A 428 -18.81 9.60 1.81
C ASP A 428 -17.58 9.74 2.73
N VAL A 429 -17.00 8.61 3.16
CA VAL A 429 -15.75 8.59 3.94
C VAL A 429 -14.58 9.04 3.06
N VAL A 430 -14.54 8.57 1.80
CA VAL A 430 -13.53 9.00 0.83
C VAL A 430 -13.56 10.52 0.64
N ALA A 431 -14.75 11.09 0.44
CA ALA A 431 -14.93 12.53 0.21
C ALA A 431 -14.57 13.39 1.42
N ARG A 432 -14.98 12.96 2.62
CA ARG A 432 -14.87 13.77 3.84
C ARG A 432 -13.53 13.64 4.55
N SER A 433 -12.85 12.51 4.42
CA SER A 433 -11.62 12.21 5.15
C SER A 433 -10.48 11.82 4.21
N LEU A 434 -10.61 10.75 3.42
CA LEU A 434 -9.48 10.21 2.65
C LEU A 434 -8.86 11.21 1.65
N VAL A 435 -9.67 11.92 0.87
CA VAL A 435 -9.17 12.86 -0.14
C VAL A 435 -8.46 14.07 0.51
N PRO A 436 -9.07 14.78 1.49
CA PRO A 436 -8.37 15.81 2.25
C PRO A 436 -7.06 15.33 2.87
N THR A 437 -7.06 14.13 3.47
CA THR A 437 -5.86 13.56 4.10
C THR A 437 -4.79 13.22 3.07
N ILE A 438 -5.13 12.68 1.89
CA ILE A 438 -4.17 12.42 0.82
C ILE A 438 -3.57 13.72 0.27
N VAL A 439 -4.34 14.79 0.19
CA VAL A 439 -3.80 16.11 -0.19
C VAL A 439 -2.79 16.60 0.85
N ALA A 440 -3.10 16.43 2.14
CA ALA A 440 -2.18 16.75 3.23
C ALA A 440 -0.91 15.88 3.16
N MET A 441 -1.08 14.57 2.96
CA MET A 441 -0.02 13.59 2.85
C MET A 441 0.94 13.90 1.70
N LYS A 442 0.45 14.33 0.53
CA LYS A 442 1.35 14.76 -0.56
C LYS A 442 2.25 15.93 -0.18
N ARG A 443 1.72 16.89 0.59
CA ARG A 443 2.53 18.00 1.12
C ARG A 443 3.58 17.47 2.11
N VAL A 444 3.16 16.59 3.03
CA VAL A 444 4.06 15.94 3.98
C VAL A 444 5.15 15.13 3.27
N PHE A 445 4.82 14.32 2.26
CA PHE A 445 5.77 13.50 1.52
C PHE A 445 6.83 14.36 0.82
N SER A 446 6.41 15.44 0.16
CA SER A 446 7.36 16.38 -0.44
C SER A 446 8.31 17.00 0.59
N LEU A 447 7.82 17.29 1.80
CA LEU A 447 8.62 17.83 2.89
C LEU A 447 9.52 16.77 3.53
N LEU A 448 9.06 15.53 3.71
CA LEU A 448 9.86 14.41 4.20
C LEU A 448 10.99 14.05 3.23
N GLN A 449 10.73 14.04 1.92
CA GLN A 449 11.78 13.90 0.90
C GLN A 449 12.79 15.04 0.98
N SER A 450 12.31 16.28 1.12
CA SER A 450 13.19 17.45 1.26
C SER A 450 14.03 17.37 2.53
N LEU A 451 13.46 16.92 3.65
CA LEU A 451 14.15 16.72 4.91
C LEU A 451 15.22 15.64 4.77
N SER A 452 14.88 14.49 4.17
CA SER A 452 15.79 13.37 3.95
C SER A 452 16.98 13.82 3.09
N SER A 453 16.73 14.45 1.94
CA SER A 453 17.80 15.02 1.10
C SER A 453 18.63 16.09 1.80
N THR A 454 18.03 16.89 2.69
CA THR A 454 18.75 17.93 3.44
C THR A 454 19.65 17.31 4.51
N VAL A 455 19.19 16.25 5.17
CA VAL A 455 19.97 15.50 6.16
C VAL A 455 21.11 14.73 5.48
N GLU A 456 20.86 14.07 4.35
CA GLU A 456 21.91 13.41 3.54
C GLU A 456 22.97 14.39 3.02
N ALA A 457 22.57 15.65 2.74
CA ALA A 457 23.51 16.67 2.31
C ALA A 457 24.46 17.13 3.43
N LEU A 458 24.18 16.83 4.70
CA LEU A 458 25.10 17.08 5.81
C LEU A 458 26.33 16.17 5.75
N SER A 459 26.23 15.05 5.03
CA SER A 459 27.28 14.04 4.81
C SER A 459 28.33 14.42 3.76
N GLN A 460 28.15 15.55 3.04
CA GLN A 460 28.98 15.99 1.91
C GLN A 460 29.73 17.28 2.23
#